data_AF-A0A657K4P3-F1
#
_entry.id   AF-A0A657K4P3-F1
#
_cell.length_a   1.000
_cell.length_b   1.000
_cell.length_c   1.000
_cell.angle_alpha   90.00
_cell.angle_beta   90.00
_cell.angle_gamma   90.00
#
_symmetry.space_group_name_H-M   'P 1'
#
loop_
_entity.id
_entity.type
_entity.pdbx_description
1 polymer ?
#
loop_
_entity_poly.entity_id
_entity_poly.type
_entity_poly.pdbx_seq_one_letter_code
_entity_poly.pdbx_strand_id
1 'polypeptide(L)'
;MQGNNLLEQYEQFNYVVEQMLVNAQNEKWDLLLSWQAKYLQLSKGIMLVDDFAKIENLPLQHQDMILMYIKNILSYQQQLTQLMITRHSQLRGLIGKHVDYHNKVGNYQKIASLV
;
A
#
# COMPACT_ATOMS: atom_id res chain seq x y z
N MET A 1 -10.09 -1.56 30.95
CA MET A 1 -8.89 -1.27 30.13
C MET A 1 -9.12 -1.54 28.63
N GLN A 2 -10.32 -1.33 28.08
CA GLN A 2 -10.61 -1.59 26.65
C GLN A 2 -10.38 -0.38 25.74
N GLY A 3 -10.43 0.85 26.30
CA GLY A 3 -10.28 2.06 25.49
C GLY A 3 -8.89 2.34 24.94
N ASN A 4 -7.82 1.82 25.58
CA ASN A 4 -6.45 1.94 25.08
C ASN A 4 -6.18 1.09 23.83
N ASN A 5 -6.92 -0.02 23.65
CA ASN A 5 -6.64 -0.96 22.56
C ASN A 5 -7.08 -0.41 21.19
N LEU A 6 -8.20 0.31 21.14
CA LEU A 6 -8.72 0.81 19.86
C LEU A 6 -7.88 1.99 19.32
N LEU A 7 -7.53 2.95 20.18
CA LEU A 7 -6.66 4.06 19.80
C LEU A 7 -5.32 3.54 19.27
N GLU A 8 -4.71 2.60 19.98
CA GLU A 8 -3.44 1.99 19.58
C GLU A 8 -3.55 1.25 18.24
N GLN A 9 -4.65 0.53 17.99
CA GLN A 9 -4.88 -0.12 16.70
C GLN A 9 -4.95 0.89 15.55
N TYR A 10 -5.65 2.01 15.72
CA TYR A 10 -5.71 3.06 14.70
C TYR A 10 -4.37 3.80 14.53
N GLU A 11 -3.64 4.03 15.61
CA GLU A 11 -2.29 4.61 15.55
C GLU A 11 -1.33 3.69 14.76
N GLN A 12 -1.30 2.40 15.09
CA GLN A 12 -0.48 1.42 14.40
C GLN A 12 -0.88 1.29 12.93
N PHE A 13 -2.18 1.30 12.63
CA PHE A 13 -2.65 1.21 11.26
C PHE A 13 -2.28 2.46 10.46
N ASN A 14 -2.47 3.65 11.04
CA ASN A 14 -2.04 4.91 10.45
C ASN A 14 -0.55 4.90 10.11
N TYR A 15 0.30 4.47 11.06
CA TYR A 15 1.73 4.34 10.84
C TYR A 15 2.07 3.38 9.69
N VAL A 16 1.45 2.20 9.65
CA VAL A 16 1.72 1.21 8.59
C VAL A 16 1.36 1.76 7.21
N VAL A 17 0.20 2.41 7.07
CA VAL A 17 -0.23 2.98 5.80
C VAL A 17 0.66 4.15 5.37
N GLU A 18 1.10 4.98 6.32
CA GLU A 18 2.08 6.03 6.07
C GLU A 18 3.41 5.45 5.57
N GLN A 19 3.95 4.42 6.23
CA GLN A 19 5.20 3.78 5.79
C GLN A 19 5.05 3.16 4.39
N MET A 20 3.90 2.56 4.08
CA MET A 20 3.63 2.06 2.73
C MET A 20 3.65 3.19 1.69
N LEU A 21 3.05 4.35 2.01
CA LEU A 21 3.06 5.52 1.13
C LEU A 21 4.48 6.07 0.91
N VAL A 22 5.24 6.25 1.99
CA VAL A 22 6.64 6.71 1.93
C VAL A 22 7.49 5.76 1.08
N ASN A 23 7.28 4.45 1.21
CA ASN A 23 7.99 3.46 0.40
C ASN A 23 7.60 3.52 -1.08
N ALA A 24 6.32 3.71 -1.40
CA ALA A 24 5.87 3.91 -2.79
C ALA A 24 6.46 5.17 -3.42
N GLN A 25 6.45 6.30 -2.69
CA GLN A 25 6.98 7.58 -3.16
C GLN A 25 8.49 7.51 -3.43
N ASN A 26 9.22 6.73 -2.62
CA ASN A 26 10.66 6.50 -2.79
C ASN A 26 10.99 5.31 -3.72
N GLU A 27 9.99 4.78 -4.43
CA GLU A 27 10.12 3.61 -5.32
C GLU A 27 10.70 2.35 -4.66
N LYS A 28 10.61 2.23 -3.33
CA LYS A 28 11.05 1.06 -2.55
C LYS A 28 9.95 0.00 -2.54
N TRP A 29 9.63 -0.55 -3.71
CA TRP A 29 8.50 -1.46 -3.91
C TRP A 29 8.60 -2.76 -3.09
N ASP A 30 9.79 -3.34 -2.96
CA ASP A 30 9.98 -4.55 -2.14
C ASP A 30 9.72 -4.27 -0.65
N LEU A 31 10.16 -3.11 -0.17
CA LEU A 31 9.92 -2.69 1.21
C LEU A 31 8.43 -2.39 1.42
N LEU A 32 7.75 -1.77 0.46
CA LEU A 32 6.29 -1.60 0.50
C LEU A 32 5.58 -2.94 0.65
N LEU A 33 5.96 -3.95 -0.15
CA LEU A 33 5.36 -5.28 -0.11
C LEU A 33 5.58 -5.98 1.24
N SER A 34 6.70 -5.73 1.90
CA SER A 34 6.97 -6.29 3.24
C SER A 34 5.93 -5.87 4.30
N TRP A 35 5.29 -4.71 4.13
CA TRP A 35 4.25 -4.20 5.02
C TRP A 35 2.86 -4.80 4.76
N GLN A 36 2.63 -5.47 3.62
CA GLN A 36 1.32 -5.91 3.18
C GLN A 36 0.64 -6.86 4.18
N ALA A 37 1.39 -7.78 4.77
CA ALA A 37 0.86 -8.73 5.76
C ALA A 37 0.34 -8.00 7.01
N LYS A 38 1.11 -7.04 7.52
CA LYS A 38 0.74 -6.23 8.69
C LYS A 38 -0.46 -5.32 8.39
N TYR A 39 -0.47 -4.70 7.21
CA TYR A 39 -1.61 -3.91 6.74
C TYR A 39 -2.90 -4.74 6.74
N LEU A 40 -2.87 -5.95 6.16
CA LEU A 40 -4.04 -6.82 6.06
C LEU A 40 -4.53 -7.30 7.44
N GLN A 41 -3.59 -7.59 8.35
CA GLN A 41 -3.91 -7.99 9.72
C GLN A 41 -4.65 -6.86 10.45
N LEU A 42 -4.11 -5.64 10.41
CA LEU A 42 -4.69 -4.48 11.10
C LEU A 42 -6.03 -4.07 10.48
N SER A 43 -6.15 -4.07 9.16
CA SER A 43 -7.41 -3.71 8.48
C SER A 43 -8.55 -4.66 8.84
N LYS A 44 -8.26 -5.98 8.93
CA LYS A 44 -9.24 -6.98 9.37
C LYS A 44 -9.58 -6.82 10.84
N GLY A 45 -8.58 -6.54 11.68
CA GLY A 45 -8.78 -6.29 13.11
C GLY A 45 -9.78 -5.17 13.35
N ILE A 46 -9.62 -4.05 12.65
CA ILE A 46 -10.52 -2.88 12.73
C ILE A 46 -11.91 -3.21 12.17
N MET A 47 -12.01 -3.82 10.98
CA MET A 47 -13.33 -4.16 10.37
C MET A 47 -14.22 -5.10 11.22
N LEU A 48 -13.64 -5.90 12.12
CA LEU A 48 -14.38 -6.85 12.97
C LEU A 48 -14.90 -6.20 14.27
N VAL A 49 -14.46 -4.99 14.57
CA VAL A 49 -14.88 -4.26 15.76
C VAL A 49 -16.09 -3.42 15.37
N ASP A 50 -17.20 -3.57 16.09
CA ASP A 50 -18.39 -2.70 15.94
C ASP A 50 -18.02 -1.29 16.46
N ASP A 51 -17.35 -0.53 15.59
CA ASP A 51 -16.38 0.51 15.96
C ASP A 51 -17.01 1.80 16.45
N PHE A 52 -18.17 2.19 15.90
CA PHE A 52 -18.76 3.50 16.19
C PHE A 52 -19.22 3.62 17.64
N ALA A 53 -19.93 2.61 18.16
CA ALA A 53 -20.37 2.59 19.55
C ALA A 53 -19.17 2.53 20.52
N LYS A 54 -18.07 1.86 20.14
CA LYS A 54 -16.86 1.81 20.98
C LYS A 54 -16.10 3.13 20.97
N ILE A 55 -16.03 3.82 19.83
CA ILE A 55 -15.43 5.15 19.73
C ILE A 55 -16.23 6.15 20.58
N GLU A 56 -17.56 6.15 20.49
CA GLU A 56 -18.43 7.06 21.25
C GLU A 56 -18.27 6.94 22.78
N ASN A 57 -17.87 5.75 23.25
CA ASN A 57 -17.61 5.48 24.66
C ASN A 57 -16.19 5.88 25.14
N LEU A 58 -15.31 6.37 24.25
CA LEU A 58 -13.97 6.84 24.61
C LEU A 58 -13.97 8.29 25.10
N PRO A 59 -12.94 8.74 25.84
CA PRO A 59 -12.74 10.16 26.10
C PRO A 59 -12.66 10.95 24.79
N LEU A 60 -13.24 12.16 24.76
CA LEU A 60 -13.28 13.03 23.57
C LEU A 60 -11.93 13.16 22.85
N GLN A 61 -10.84 13.34 23.61
CA GLN A 61 -9.50 13.43 23.05
C GLN A 61 -9.08 12.18 22.25
N HIS A 62 -9.47 10.98 22.69
CA HIS A 62 -9.17 9.74 21.98
C HIS A 62 -10.04 9.60 20.72
N GLN A 63 -11.29 10.07 20.77
CA GLN A 63 -12.17 10.11 19.61
C GLN A 63 -11.58 11.01 18.51
N ASP A 64 -11.15 12.22 18.88
CA ASP A 64 -10.54 13.18 17.95
C ASP A 64 -9.28 12.61 17.29
N MET A 65 -8.43 11.91 18.06
CA MET A 65 -7.24 11.22 17.52
C MET A 65 -7.61 10.10 16.56
N ILE A 66 -8.57 9.24 16.91
CA ILE A 66 -9.03 8.16 16.03
C ILE A 66 -9.59 8.73 14.72
N LEU A 67 -10.40 9.79 14.80
CA LEU A 67 -10.95 10.46 13.61
C LEU A 67 -9.84 11.07 12.74
N MET A 68 -8.81 11.64 13.34
CA MET A 68 -7.62 12.12 12.63
C MET A 68 -6.90 10.96 11.92
N TYR A 69 -6.66 9.84 12.62
CA TYR A 69 -6.02 8.66 12.03
C TYR A 69 -6.83 8.08 10.87
N ILE A 70 -8.15 7.99 10.99
CA ILE A 70 -9.04 7.53 9.90
C ILE A 70 -8.88 8.43 8.67
N LYS A 71 -8.91 9.76 8.84
CA LYS A 71 -8.71 10.70 7.72
C LYS A 71 -7.35 10.53 7.05
N ASN A 72 -6.30 10.37 7.84
CA ASN A 72 -4.95 10.15 7.34
C ASN A 72 -4.86 8.84 6.55
N ILE A 73 -5.34 7.73 7.11
CA ILE A 73 -5.37 6.41 6.47
C ILE A 73 -6.05 6.49 5.10
N LEU A 74 -7.24 7.11 5.02
CA LEU A 74 -7.98 7.25 3.76
C LEU A 74 -7.20 8.07 2.73
N SER A 75 -6.62 9.20 3.16
CA SER A 75 -5.80 10.05 2.29
C SER A 75 -4.57 9.31 1.76
N TYR A 76 -3.86 8.59 2.64
CA TYR A 76 -2.69 7.82 2.25
C TYR A 76 -3.04 6.67 1.29
N GLN A 77 -4.13 5.95 1.54
CA GLN A 77 -4.61 4.88 0.65
C GLN A 77 -4.95 5.40 -0.74
N GLN A 78 -5.58 6.58 -0.84
CA GLN A 78 -5.90 7.20 -2.11
C GLN A 78 -4.63 7.54 -2.91
N GLN A 79 -3.63 8.14 -2.26
CA GLN A 79 -2.34 8.44 -2.88
C GLN A 79 -1.60 7.17 -3.29
N LEU A 80 -1.57 6.17 -2.41
CA LEU A 80 -0.92 4.88 -2.66
C LEU A 80 -1.53 4.17 -3.87
N THR A 81 -2.86 4.21 -4.01
CA THR A 81 -3.58 3.65 -5.16
C THR A 81 -3.13 4.30 -6.46
N GLN A 82 -3.04 5.63 -6.49
CA GLN A 82 -2.59 6.35 -7.69
C GLN A 82 -1.14 6.01 -8.07
N LEU A 83 -0.26 5.88 -7.07
CA LEU A 83 1.14 5.47 -7.28
C LEU A 83 1.23 4.03 -7.82
N MET A 84 0.46 3.10 -7.26
CA MET A 84 0.42 1.71 -7.73
C MET A 84 -0.12 1.59 -9.16
N ILE A 85 -1.18 2.32 -9.52
CA ILE A 85 -1.70 2.34 -10.89
C ILE A 85 -0.63 2.84 -11.86
N THR A 86 0.01 3.95 -11.52
CA THR A 86 1.09 4.55 -12.33
C THR A 86 2.24 3.55 -12.50
N ARG A 87 2.67 2.91 -11.40
CA ARG A 87 3.75 1.93 -11.43
C ARG A 87 3.40 0.71 -12.28
N HIS A 88 2.19 0.18 -12.17
CA HIS A 88 1.74 -0.93 -13.02
C HIS A 88 1.75 -0.58 -14.51
N SER A 89 1.35 0.65 -14.87
CA SER A 89 1.42 1.14 -16.25
C SER A 89 2.86 1.20 -16.76
N GLN A 90 3.79 1.72 -15.95
CA GLN A 90 5.22 1.75 -16.28
C GLN A 90 5.81 0.35 -16.48
N LEU A 91 5.52 -0.57 -15.55
CA LEU A 91 5.99 -1.95 -15.62
C LEU A 91 5.48 -2.65 -16.89
N ARG A 92 4.20 -2.46 -17.24
CA ARG A 92 3.64 -2.98 -18.49
C ARG A 92 4.42 -2.47 -19.72
N GLY A 93 4.72 -1.17 -19.76
CA GLY A 93 5.50 -0.58 -20.84
C GLY A 93 6.93 -1.14 -20.92
N LEU A 94 7.59 -1.33 -19.78
CA LEU A 94 8.94 -1.90 -19.72
C LEU A 94 8.97 -3.37 -20.17
N ILE A 95 8.00 -4.17 -19.73
CA ILE A 95 7.87 -5.58 -20.15
C ILE A 95 7.68 -5.66 -21.67
N GLY A 96 6.77 -4.84 -22.23
CA GLY A 96 6.56 -4.80 -23.68
C GLY A 96 7.84 -4.49 -24.46
N LYS A 97 8.57 -3.44 -24.05
CA LYS A 97 9.86 -3.08 -24.66
C LYS A 97 10.90 -4.20 -24.55
N HIS A 98 10.96 -4.88 -23.42
CA HIS A 98 11.89 -5.98 -23.21
C HIS A 98 11.59 -7.16 -24.14
N VAL A 99 10.32 -7.53 -24.30
CA VAL A 99 9.89 -8.59 -25.22
C VAL A 99 10.22 -8.22 -26.66
N ASP A 100 9.92 -6.99 -27.09
CA ASP A 100 10.25 -6.51 -28.44
C ASP A 100 11.75 -6.56 -28.73
N TYR A 101 12.56 -6.14 -27.76
CA TYR A 101 14.01 -6.21 -27.85
C TYR A 101 14.49 -7.65 -27.97
N HIS A 102 13.99 -8.55 -27.13
CA HIS A 102 14.37 -9.96 -27.15
C HIS A 102 14.01 -10.62 -28.49
N ASN A 103 12.83 -10.33 -29.05
CA ASN A 103 12.42 -10.81 -30.37
C ASN A 103 13.34 -10.30 -31.49
N LYS A 104 13.73 -9.03 -31.46
CA LYS A 104 14.69 -8.47 -32.43
C LYS A 104 16.04 -9.18 -32.36
N VAL A 105 16.59 -9.35 -31.15
CA VAL A 105 17.86 -10.07 -30.95
C VAL A 105 17.77 -11.51 -31.45
N GLY A 106 16.71 -12.24 -31.09
CA GLY A 106 16.50 -13.62 -31.55
C GLY A 106 16.38 -13.73 -33.07
N ASN A 107 15.73 -12.77 -33.72
CA ASN A 107 15.65 -12.72 -35.18
C ASN A 107 17.01 -12.44 -35.82
N TYR A 108 17.81 -11.51 -35.28
CA TYR A 108 19.16 -11.27 -35.76
C TYR A 108 20.07 -12.50 -35.62
N GLN A 109 19.99 -13.21 -34.50
CA GLN A 109 20.74 -14.46 -34.30
C GLN A 109 20.35 -15.53 -35.33
N LYS A 110 19.05 -15.69 -35.61
CA LYS A 110 18.57 -16.62 -36.66
C LYS A 110 19.13 -16.25 -38.03
N ILE A 111 19.10 -14.98 -38.41
CA ILE A 111 19.66 -14.51 -39.69
C ILE A 111 21.17 -14.78 -39.74
N ALA A 112 21.90 -14.45 -38.68
CA ALA A 112 23.34 -14.68 -38.61
C ALA A 112 23.71 -16.17 -38.73
N SER A 113 22.87 -17.08 -38.24
CA SER A 113 23.10 -18.53 -38.39
C SER A 113 22.85 -19.10 -39.79
N LEU A 114 22.30 -18.30 -40.70
CA LEU A 114 22.03 -18.68 -42.10
C LEU A 114 23.11 -18.20 -43.08
N VAL A 115 24.11 -17.45 -42.60
CA VAL A 115 25.23 -16.89 -43.37
C VAL A 115 26.52 -17.58 -42.92
#